data_AF-A0A970EKQ9-F1
#
_entry.id   AF-A0A970EKQ9-F1
#
_cell.length_a   1.000
_cell.length_b   1.000
_cell.length_c   1.000
_cell.angle_alpha   90.00
_cell.angle_beta   90.00
_cell.angle_gamma   90.00
#
_symmetry.space_group_name_H-M   'P 1'
#
loop_
_entity.id
_entity.type
_entity.pdbx_description
1 polymer ?
#
loop_
_entity_poly.entity_id
_entity_poly.type
_entity_poly.pdbx_seq_one_letter_code
_entity_poly.pdbx_strand_id
1 'polypeptide(L)'
;MKTKRMLALVLALVMLFSLTSFAGAANYADVSDDLVPVLNRLTALGIIEGYPDGTFKPERNITRAEFAKIAVITMGLEKSADLLANVPSQFKDVKVGDWYTKYINVAANQGILKGYPNGNFRPEANITEAEALTIVLRLLGYNDNLPGKWPYNYVTQADRLGLIDAGFSAGAFATRAGIARLVNDALTKNVVRWVDESFTPQAKTLIEANLNGFVSEVEDVAAVSAAARTLELARTEGNLTVEVAEDVKINGVAFADLVNHKVVYTARNGKVIDINVLSKAVTG
;
A
#
# COMPACT_ATOMS: atom_id res chain seq x y z
N MET A 1 45.10 -13.69 12.43
CA MET A 1 44.20 -14.80 12.01
C MET A 1 42.86 -14.84 12.77
N LYS A 2 42.81 -14.48 14.07
CA LYS A 2 41.56 -14.49 14.87
C LYS A 2 40.52 -13.44 14.44
N THR A 3 40.93 -12.22 14.08
CA THR A 3 40.02 -11.13 13.67
C THR A 3 39.36 -11.35 12.30
N LYS A 4 40.06 -11.98 11.35
CA LYS A 4 39.50 -12.33 10.03
C LYS A 4 38.44 -13.44 10.10
N ARG A 5 38.58 -14.39 11.04
CA ARG A 5 37.56 -15.43 11.31
C ARG A 5 36.33 -14.86 12.02
N MET A 6 36.53 -13.88 12.90
CA MET A 6 35.44 -13.16 13.58
C MET A 6 34.63 -12.28 12.61
N LEU A 7 35.30 -11.60 11.67
CA LEU A 7 34.65 -10.80 10.63
C LEU A 7 33.83 -11.66 9.66
N ALA A 8 34.34 -12.85 9.29
CA ALA A 8 33.62 -13.79 8.44
C ALA A 8 32.37 -14.38 9.14
N LEU A 9 32.43 -14.60 10.46
CA LEU A 9 31.27 -15.06 11.25
C LEU A 9 30.20 -13.98 11.40
N VAL A 10 30.58 -12.71 11.58
CA VAL A 10 29.62 -11.59 11.62
C VAL A 10 28.98 -11.38 10.25
N LEU A 11 29.75 -11.48 9.16
CA LEU A 11 29.22 -11.34 7.80
C LEU A 11 28.28 -12.50 7.43
N ALA A 12 28.61 -13.73 7.83
CA ALA A 12 27.73 -14.89 7.66
C ALA A 12 26.44 -14.76 8.47
N LEU A 13 26.49 -14.16 9.68
CA LEU A 13 25.29 -13.87 10.48
C LEU A 13 24.39 -12.80 9.83
N VAL A 14 24.99 -11.78 9.19
CA VAL A 14 24.25 -10.73 8.46
C VAL A 14 23.64 -11.28 7.17
N MET A 15 24.30 -12.20 6.46
CA MET A 15 23.74 -12.88 5.29
C MET A 15 22.71 -13.97 5.63
N LEU A 16 22.78 -14.58 6.82
CA LEU A 16 21.74 -15.48 7.32
C LEU A 16 20.46 -14.73 7.72
N PHE A 17 20.59 -13.43 8.02
CA PHE A 17 19.45 -12.54 8.28
C PHE A 17 18.76 -12.01 7.01
N SER A 18 19.34 -12.20 5.81
CA SER A 18 18.73 -11.75 4.55
C SER A 18 17.75 -12.76 3.93
N LEU A 19 17.41 -13.85 4.63
CA LEU A 19 16.53 -14.92 4.12
C LEU A 19 15.25 -15.17 4.93
N THR A 20 14.91 -14.33 5.90
CA THR A 20 13.62 -14.43 6.59
C THR A 20 12.65 -13.34 6.13
N SER A 21 12.27 -13.37 4.85
CA SER A 21 10.97 -12.81 4.44
C SER A 21 9.88 -13.82 4.82
N PHE A 22 9.66 -13.98 6.12
CA PHE A 22 8.40 -14.54 6.59
C PHE A 22 7.40 -13.39 6.58
N ALA A 23 6.45 -13.42 5.65
CA ALA A 23 5.23 -12.64 5.73
C ALA A 23 4.39 -13.20 6.90
N GLY A 24 4.83 -12.95 8.13
CA GLY A 24 4.06 -13.18 9.33
C GLY A 24 2.98 -12.11 9.49
N ALA A 25 1.90 -12.44 10.19
CA ALA A 25 0.85 -11.47 10.50
C ALA A 25 1.42 -10.21 11.18
N ALA A 26 0.97 -9.05 10.72
CA ALA A 26 1.22 -7.76 11.34
C ALA A 26 0.37 -7.59 12.61
N ASN A 27 0.64 -8.38 13.65
CA ASN A 27 0.09 -8.14 14.99
C ASN A 27 0.98 -7.13 15.71
N TYR A 28 0.82 -5.86 15.36
CA TYR A 28 1.54 -4.78 16.01
C TYR A 28 0.93 -4.49 17.38
N ALA A 29 1.78 -4.46 18.42
CA ALA A 29 1.31 -4.31 19.80
C ALA A 29 0.70 -2.93 20.10
N ASP A 30 0.94 -1.94 19.25
CA ASP A 30 0.59 -0.54 19.42
C ASP A 30 -0.49 -0.04 18.44
N VAL A 31 -1.25 -0.96 17.85
CA VAL A 31 -2.25 -0.67 16.81
C VAL A 31 -3.66 -0.92 17.34
N SER A 32 -4.59 -0.01 17.04
CA SER A 32 -6.01 -0.16 17.36
C SER A 32 -6.69 -1.19 16.47
N ASP A 33 -7.73 -1.85 16.98
CA ASP A 33 -8.45 -2.95 16.29
C ASP A 33 -8.95 -2.56 14.89
N ASP A 34 -9.33 -1.31 14.69
CA ASP A 34 -9.85 -0.80 13.42
C ASP A 34 -8.75 -0.56 12.36
N LEU A 35 -7.48 -0.44 12.78
CA LEU A 35 -6.33 -0.28 11.89
C LEU A 35 -5.66 -1.62 11.55
N VAL A 36 -5.88 -2.67 12.36
CA VAL A 36 -5.41 -4.05 12.08
C VAL A 36 -5.78 -4.54 10.67
N PRO A 37 -7.03 -4.47 10.18
CA PRO A 37 -7.38 -4.95 8.84
C PRO A 37 -6.63 -4.20 7.73
N VAL A 38 -6.47 -2.88 7.89
CA VAL A 38 -5.74 -2.01 6.96
C VAL A 38 -4.28 -2.45 6.86
N LEU A 39 -3.63 -2.66 8.01
CA LEU A 39 -2.22 -3.04 8.05
C LEU A 39 -1.96 -4.48 7.61
N ASN A 40 -2.87 -5.40 7.91
CA ASN A 40 -2.82 -6.77 7.41
C ASN A 40 -2.76 -6.78 5.89
N ARG A 41 -3.69 -6.06 5.24
CA ARG A 41 -3.75 -5.96 3.79
C ARG A 41 -2.50 -5.31 3.20
N LEU A 42 -2.07 -4.15 3.70
CA LEU A 42 -0.90 -3.46 3.17
C LEU A 42 0.41 -4.22 3.39
N THR A 43 0.51 -4.98 4.49
CA THR A 43 1.67 -5.86 4.75
C THR A 43 1.66 -7.06 3.81
N ALA A 44 0.50 -7.67 3.56
CA ALA A 44 0.36 -8.77 2.60
C ALA A 44 0.71 -8.34 1.16
N LEU A 45 0.48 -7.07 0.83
CA LEU A 45 0.90 -6.45 -0.43
C LEU A 45 2.36 -5.98 -0.44
N GLY A 46 3.05 -6.01 0.70
CA GLY A 46 4.42 -5.50 0.86
C GLY A 46 4.55 -3.98 0.82
N ILE A 47 3.43 -3.24 0.78
CA ILE A 47 3.40 -1.78 0.64
C ILE A 47 3.89 -1.08 1.91
N ILE A 48 3.50 -1.60 3.07
CA ILE A 48 3.86 -1.05 4.38
C ILE A 48 4.36 -2.18 5.28
N GLU A 49 5.38 -1.87 6.08
CA GLU A 49 5.97 -2.75 7.09
C GLU A 49 6.10 -1.98 8.43
N GLY A 50 5.96 -2.68 9.54
CA GLY A 50 6.28 -2.17 10.87
C GLY A 50 7.78 -2.24 11.19
N TYR A 51 8.10 -2.04 12.45
CA TYR A 51 9.46 -2.02 12.94
C TYR A 51 9.91 -3.40 13.43
N PRO A 52 11.22 -3.69 13.45
CA PRO A 52 11.74 -4.96 13.97
C PRO A 52 11.41 -5.21 15.45
N ASP A 53 11.04 -4.16 16.20
CA ASP A 53 10.61 -4.24 17.59
C ASP A 53 9.15 -4.73 17.75
N GLY A 54 8.46 -5.04 16.66
CA GLY A 54 7.07 -5.51 16.66
C GLY A 54 6.02 -4.40 16.75
N THR A 55 6.42 -3.13 16.63
CA THR A 55 5.49 -1.98 16.63
C THR A 55 5.25 -1.44 15.22
N PHE A 56 4.16 -0.69 15.04
CA PHE A 56 3.87 0.05 13.82
C PHE A 56 4.16 1.55 13.94
N LYS A 57 4.05 2.10 15.15
CA LYS A 57 4.14 3.53 15.50
C LYS A 57 3.10 4.38 14.74
N PRO A 58 1.79 4.10 14.90
CA PRO A 58 0.73 4.71 14.07
C PRO A 58 0.75 6.24 14.10
N GLU A 59 0.99 6.84 15.27
CA GLU A 59 0.99 8.30 15.47
C GLU A 59 2.28 9.00 15.04
N ARG A 60 3.30 8.25 14.62
CA ARG A 60 4.56 8.86 14.16
C ARG A 60 4.34 9.51 12.81
N ASN A 61 4.75 10.77 12.67
CA ASN A 61 4.80 11.43 11.37
C ASN A 61 5.74 10.69 10.41
N ILE A 62 5.32 10.62 9.14
CA ILE A 62 6.08 9.97 8.08
C ILE A 62 6.94 11.00 7.32
N THR A 63 8.13 10.59 6.89
CA THR A 63 8.98 11.44 6.06
C THR A 63 8.60 11.35 4.58
N ARG A 64 9.01 12.35 3.79
CA ARG A 64 8.85 12.35 2.33
C ARG A 64 9.57 11.18 1.67
N ALA A 65 10.74 10.77 2.19
CA ALA A 65 11.48 9.61 1.72
C ALA A 65 10.74 8.28 1.98
N GLU A 66 10.18 8.12 3.18
CA GLU A 66 9.38 6.95 3.53
C GLU A 66 8.14 6.83 2.64
N PHE A 67 7.46 7.95 2.38
CA PHE A 67 6.31 7.92 1.51
C PHE A 67 6.67 7.71 0.03
N ALA A 68 7.86 8.14 -0.41
CA ALA A 68 8.38 7.79 -1.74
C ALA A 68 8.56 6.27 -1.90
N LYS A 69 9.07 5.57 -0.88
CA LYS A 69 9.14 4.10 -0.88
C LYS A 69 7.75 3.48 -1.05
N ILE A 70 6.78 3.92 -0.23
CA ILE A 70 5.39 3.43 -0.30
C ILE A 70 4.81 3.63 -1.70
N ALA A 71 4.93 4.82 -2.28
CA ALA A 71 4.41 5.10 -3.62
C ALA A 71 5.03 4.20 -4.70
N VAL A 72 6.33 3.94 -4.65
CA VAL A 72 7.01 3.06 -5.62
C VAL A 72 6.58 1.61 -5.49
N ILE A 73 6.41 1.11 -4.27
CA ILE A 73 5.92 -0.25 -4.04
C ILE A 73 4.46 -0.37 -4.50
N THR A 74 3.61 0.62 -4.23
CA THR A 74 2.23 0.65 -4.73
C THR A 74 2.15 0.62 -6.26
N MET A 75 3.16 1.16 -6.96
CA MET A 75 3.26 1.07 -8.42
C MET A 75 3.82 -0.27 -8.94
N GLY A 76 4.30 -1.17 -8.06
CA GLY A 76 4.97 -2.41 -8.47
C GLY A 76 6.32 -2.19 -9.17
N LEU A 77 7.01 -1.09 -8.84
CA LEU A 77 8.24 -0.64 -9.52
C LEU A 77 9.52 -0.87 -8.70
N GLU A 78 9.52 -1.80 -7.76
CA GLU A 78 10.65 -2.11 -6.88
C GLU A 78 11.88 -2.55 -7.68
N LYS A 79 11.69 -3.38 -8.71
CA LYS A 79 12.77 -3.79 -9.62
C LYS A 79 13.40 -2.59 -10.33
N SER A 80 12.59 -1.64 -10.78
CA SER A 80 13.07 -0.40 -11.38
C SER A 80 13.83 0.45 -10.37
N ALA A 81 13.36 0.49 -9.12
CA ALA A 81 14.07 1.18 -8.04
C ALA A 81 15.45 0.56 -7.79
N ASP A 82 15.55 -0.76 -7.70
CA ASP A 82 16.84 -1.44 -7.46
C ASP A 82 17.87 -1.15 -8.55
N LEU A 83 17.43 -1.08 -9.81
CA LEU A 83 18.29 -0.69 -10.94
C LEU A 83 18.76 0.77 -10.88
N LEU A 84 18.06 1.63 -10.14
CA LEU A 84 18.34 3.06 -10.01
C LEU A 84 19.03 3.45 -8.70
N ALA A 85 19.40 2.50 -7.84
CA ALA A 85 19.99 2.77 -6.53
C ALA A 85 21.30 3.58 -6.56
N ASN A 86 22.10 3.40 -7.62
CA ASN A 86 23.37 4.11 -7.81
C ASN A 86 23.31 5.21 -8.88
N VAL A 87 22.10 5.60 -9.30
CA VAL A 87 21.91 6.67 -10.29
C VAL A 87 21.76 8.01 -9.55
N PRO A 88 22.51 9.06 -9.94
CA PRO A 88 22.35 10.39 -9.37
C PRO A 88 20.92 10.92 -9.42
N SER A 89 20.48 11.55 -8.34
CA SER A 89 19.17 12.18 -8.29
C SER A 89 19.18 13.55 -8.97
N GLN A 90 18.02 13.97 -9.48
CA GLN A 90 17.80 15.35 -9.94
C GLN A 90 17.76 16.37 -8.79
N PHE A 91 17.59 15.91 -7.54
CA PHE A 91 17.53 16.76 -6.36
C PHE A 91 18.88 16.89 -5.67
N LYS A 92 19.26 18.12 -5.32
CA LYS A 92 20.59 18.45 -4.78
C LYS A 92 20.87 17.85 -3.40
N ASP A 93 19.83 17.57 -2.63
CA ASP A 93 19.89 17.07 -1.26
C ASP A 93 19.63 15.56 -1.15
N VAL A 94 19.62 14.84 -2.28
CA VAL A 94 19.48 13.38 -2.33
C VAL A 94 20.80 12.78 -2.79
N LYS A 95 21.53 12.13 -1.87
CA LYS A 95 22.86 11.58 -2.18
C LYS A 95 22.75 10.22 -2.84
N VAL A 96 23.65 9.94 -3.77
CA VAL A 96 23.73 8.64 -4.43
C VAL A 96 23.97 7.54 -3.39
N GLY A 97 23.23 6.44 -3.49
CA GLY A 97 23.38 5.29 -2.60
C GLY A 97 22.64 5.39 -1.27
N ASP A 98 22.06 6.54 -0.90
CA ASP A 98 21.14 6.60 0.25
C ASP A 98 19.93 5.70 -0.03
N TRP A 99 19.40 5.05 1.02
CA TRP A 99 18.37 4.02 0.89
C TRP A 99 17.11 4.51 0.13
N TYR A 100 16.80 5.79 0.24
CA TYR A 100 15.65 6.42 -0.39
C TYR A 100 15.89 6.86 -1.83
N THR A 101 17.15 6.94 -2.28
CA THR A 101 17.51 7.54 -3.57
C THR A 101 16.86 6.81 -4.73
N LYS A 102 16.84 5.46 -4.68
CA LYS A 102 16.14 4.65 -5.66
C LYS A 102 14.65 4.98 -5.77
N TYR A 103 13.98 5.13 -4.63
CA TYR A 103 12.54 5.36 -4.60
C TYR A 103 12.18 6.77 -5.06
N ILE A 104 12.94 7.77 -4.60
CA ILE A 104 12.78 9.16 -5.02
C ILE A 104 12.99 9.29 -6.53
N ASN A 105 14.03 8.65 -7.07
CA ASN A 105 14.32 8.70 -8.50
C ASN A 105 13.17 8.11 -9.33
N VAL A 106 12.66 6.93 -8.97
CA VAL A 106 11.51 6.33 -9.67
C VAL A 106 10.29 7.24 -9.59
N ALA A 107 9.83 7.57 -8.37
CA ALA A 107 8.55 8.27 -8.22
C ALA A 107 8.59 9.71 -8.74
N ALA A 108 9.75 10.38 -8.74
CA ALA A 108 9.88 11.69 -9.39
C ALA A 108 9.84 11.58 -10.93
N ASN A 109 10.50 10.57 -11.52
CA ASN A 109 10.46 10.36 -12.97
C ASN A 109 9.11 9.84 -13.48
N GLN A 110 8.33 9.17 -12.63
CA GLN A 110 6.94 8.82 -12.92
C GLN A 110 5.95 9.99 -12.72
N GLY A 111 6.43 11.17 -12.30
CA GLY A 111 5.58 12.34 -12.07
C GLY A 111 4.70 12.26 -10.82
N ILE A 112 4.87 11.21 -10.01
CA ILE A 112 4.11 10.99 -8.77
C ILE A 112 4.55 11.98 -7.69
N LEU A 113 5.86 12.16 -7.55
CA LEU A 113 6.47 13.10 -6.62
C LEU A 113 7.04 14.32 -7.34
N LYS A 114 7.05 15.46 -6.64
CA LYS A 114 7.75 16.68 -7.07
C LYS A 114 8.61 17.20 -5.93
N GLY A 115 9.80 17.68 -6.26
CA GLY A 115 10.64 18.44 -5.34
C GLY A 115 10.19 19.89 -5.22
N TYR A 116 10.89 20.62 -4.37
CA TYR A 116 10.66 22.05 -4.16
C TYR A 116 11.34 22.90 -5.24
N PRO A 117 10.85 24.13 -5.50
CA PRO A 117 11.40 25.01 -6.54
C PRO A 117 12.90 25.33 -6.41
N ASN A 118 13.48 25.16 -5.22
CA ASN A 118 14.91 25.36 -4.98
C ASN A 118 15.81 24.19 -5.47
N GLY A 119 15.21 23.12 -5.99
CA GLY A 119 15.91 21.92 -6.48
C GLY A 119 16.16 20.86 -5.41
N ASN A 120 15.52 20.97 -4.25
CA ASN A 120 15.62 19.98 -3.17
C ASN A 120 14.37 19.11 -3.07
N PHE A 121 14.52 17.89 -2.56
CA PHE A 121 13.42 16.99 -2.24
C PHE A 121 13.01 17.04 -0.76
N ARG A 122 13.96 17.31 0.13
CA ARG A 122 13.84 17.24 1.59
C ARG A 122 13.41 15.84 2.09
N PRO A 123 14.23 14.80 1.86
CA PRO A 123 13.85 13.41 2.14
C PRO A 123 13.44 13.15 3.59
N GLU A 124 14.13 13.77 4.55
CA GLU A 124 13.90 13.58 5.98
C GLU A 124 12.83 14.51 6.57
N ALA A 125 12.29 15.45 5.78
CA ALA A 125 11.19 16.29 6.26
C ALA A 125 9.90 15.48 6.35
N ASN A 126 9.09 15.75 7.38
CA ASN A 126 7.74 15.21 7.47
C ASN A 126 6.89 15.73 6.30
N ILE A 127 6.10 14.84 5.71
CA ILE A 127 5.17 15.20 4.65
C ILE A 127 3.86 15.73 5.25
N THR A 128 3.24 16.72 4.61
CA THR A 128 1.90 17.15 5.02
C THR A 128 0.81 16.23 4.48
N GLU A 129 -0.37 16.24 5.08
CA GLU A 129 -1.51 15.46 4.59
C GLU A 129 -1.92 15.87 3.17
N ALA A 130 -1.90 17.16 2.83
CA ALA A 130 -2.18 17.59 1.46
C ALA A 130 -1.12 17.12 0.44
N GLU A 131 0.16 17.12 0.82
CA GLU A 131 1.22 16.57 -0.02
C GLU A 131 1.04 15.05 -0.20
N ALA A 132 0.69 14.33 0.87
CA ALA A 132 0.44 12.90 0.81
C ALA A 132 -0.77 12.54 -0.08
N LEU A 133 -1.88 13.25 0.11
CA LEU A 133 -3.09 13.13 -0.69
C LEU A 133 -2.83 13.39 -2.18
N THR A 134 -2.01 14.40 -2.49
CA THR A 134 -1.61 14.74 -3.86
C THR A 134 -0.93 13.54 -4.54
N ILE A 135 -0.01 12.87 -3.83
CA ILE A 135 0.71 11.71 -4.35
C ILE A 135 -0.25 10.53 -4.57
N VAL A 136 -1.19 10.28 -3.66
CA VAL A 136 -2.18 9.21 -3.82
C VAL A 136 -3.11 9.47 -5.00
N LEU A 137 -3.56 10.71 -5.20
CA LEU A 137 -4.33 11.06 -6.39
C LEU A 137 -3.51 10.89 -7.68
N ARG A 138 -2.20 11.15 -7.65
CA ARG A 138 -1.32 10.87 -8.80
C ARG A 138 -1.13 9.39 -9.07
N LEU A 139 -1.09 8.54 -8.04
CA LEU A 139 -1.11 7.08 -8.22
C LEU A 139 -2.40 6.64 -8.93
N LEU A 140 -3.53 7.30 -8.63
CA LEU A 140 -4.80 7.08 -9.34
C LEU A 140 -4.85 7.68 -10.75
N GLY A 141 -3.81 8.37 -11.21
CA GLY A 141 -3.75 8.97 -12.54
C GLY A 141 -4.26 10.41 -12.64
N TYR A 142 -4.68 11.02 -11.52
CA TYR A 142 -4.94 12.46 -11.49
C TYR A 142 -3.63 13.25 -11.59
N ASN A 143 -3.71 14.48 -12.05
CA ASN A 143 -2.54 15.36 -12.17
C ASN A 143 -2.96 16.82 -12.04
N ASP A 144 -2.04 17.74 -12.33
CA ASP A 144 -2.25 19.18 -12.14
C ASP A 144 -3.28 19.78 -13.11
N ASN A 145 -3.89 18.99 -14.00
CA ASN A 145 -5.07 19.39 -14.78
C ASN A 145 -6.36 19.43 -13.94
N LEU A 146 -6.31 19.01 -12.66
CA LEU A 146 -7.43 19.19 -11.73
C LEU A 146 -7.79 20.69 -11.58
N PRO A 147 -9.08 21.05 -11.72
CA PRO A 147 -9.51 22.45 -11.72
C PRO A 147 -9.29 23.11 -10.36
N GLY A 148 -8.71 24.31 -10.37
CA GLY A 148 -8.46 25.11 -9.18
C GLY A 148 -6.97 25.21 -8.82
N LYS A 149 -6.70 25.69 -7.61
CA LYS A 149 -5.33 25.87 -7.10
C LYS A 149 -5.01 24.82 -6.05
N TRP A 150 -3.76 24.38 -6.00
CA TRP A 150 -3.27 23.55 -4.91
C TRP A 150 -3.31 24.33 -3.56
N PRO A 151 -3.66 23.69 -2.43
CA PRO A 151 -4.05 22.29 -2.30
C PRO A 151 -5.55 22.00 -2.56
N TYR A 152 -6.38 23.04 -2.73
CA TYR A 152 -7.84 22.92 -2.81
C TYR A 152 -8.32 21.95 -3.89
N ASN A 153 -7.72 21.99 -5.09
CA ASN A 153 -8.13 21.12 -6.20
C ASN A 153 -7.96 19.62 -5.89
N TYR A 154 -6.83 19.24 -5.27
CA TYR A 154 -6.59 17.86 -4.85
C TYR A 154 -7.47 17.46 -3.66
N VAL A 155 -7.65 18.35 -2.67
CA VAL A 155 -8.53 18.09 -1.52
C VAL A 155 -9.97 17.86 -1.98
N THR A 156 -10.52 18.74 -2.83
CA THR A 156 -11.88 18.57 -3.36
C THR A 156 -12.04 17.29 -4.19
N GLN A 157 -11.01 16.89 -4.95
CA GLN A 157 -11.09 15.64 -5.70
C GLN A 157 -11.06 14.42 -4.80
N ALA A 158 -10.24 14.42 -3.75
CA ALA A 158 -10.19 13.31 -2.80
C ALA A 158 -11.49 13.17 -2.00
N ASP A 159 -12.12 14.28 -1.61
CA ASP A 159 -13.44 14.30 -0.97
C ASP A 159 -14.50 13.60 -1.84
N ARG A 160 -14.55 13.91 -3.14
CA ARG A 160 -15.45 13.25 -4.11
C ARG A 160 -15.22 11.74 -4.23
N LEU A 161 -13.99 11.29 -3.99
CA LEU A 161 -13.63 9.87 -4.01
C LEU A 161 -13.85 9.20 -2.65
N GLY A 162 -14.21 9.96 -1.61
CA GLY A 162 -14.31 9.47 -0.23
C GLY A 162 -12.96 9.02 0.32
N LEU A 163 -11.88 9.74 0.01
CA LEU A 163 -10.52 9.48 0.51
C LEU A 163 -10.12 10.40 1.68
N ILE A 164 -11.05 11.24 2.16
CA ILE A 164 -10.84 12.17 3.26
C ILE A 164 -11.69 11.71 4.45
N ASP A 165 -11.05 11.60 5.62
CA ASP A 165 -11.73 11.33 6.88
C ASP A 165 -12.04 12.63 7.65
N ALA A 166 -12.80 12.50 8.75
CA ALA A 166 -13.21 13.65 9.56
C ALA A 166 -12.04 14.37 10.28
N GLY A 167 -10.87 13.75 10.37
CA GLY A 167 -9.68 14.29 11.05
C GLY A 167 -8.70 15.00 10.12
N PHE A 168 -8.91 14.92 8.80
CA PHE A 168 -8.01 15.48 7.80
C PHE A 168 -7.79 16.98 7.94
N SER A 169 -6.52 17.38 7.92
CA SER A 169 -6.05 18.76 7.91
C SER A 169 -4.89 18.92 6.92
N ALA A 170 -5.17 19.60 5.81
CA ALA A 170 -4.23 19.80 4.70
C ALA A 170 -2.82 20.28 5.12
N GLY A 171 -2.73 21.08 6.19
CA GLY A 171 -1.46 21.63 6.71
C GLY A 171 -0.80 20.79 7.81
N ALA A 172 -1.49 19.79 8.37
CA ALA A 172 -0.92 18.89 9.38
C ALA A 172 0.08 17.92 8.75
N PHE A 173 0.99 17.40 9.57
CA PHE A 173 1.88 16.32 9.14
C PHE A 173 1.14 14.98 9.13
N ALA A 174 1.34 14.20 8.08
CA ALA A 174 0.71 12.91 7.95
C ALA A 174 1.35 11.88 8.89
N THR A 175 0.53 11.15 9.63
CA THR A 175 0.96 10.03 10.47
C THR A 175 1.07 8.74 9.66
N ARG A 176 1.81 7.74 10.17
CA ARG A 176 1.88 6.41 9.55
C ARG A 176 0.50 5.76 9.43
N ALA A 177 -0.36 5.91 10.43
CA ALA A 177 -1.74 5.42 10.37
C ALA A 177 -2.57 6.13 9.31
N GLY A 178 -2.46 7.46 9.22
CA GLY A 178 -3.15 8.25 8.19
C GLY A 178 -2.76 7.83 6.77
N ILE A 179 -1.46 7.63 6.53
CA ILE A 179 -0.98 7.10 5.24
C ILE A 179 -1.49 5.69 4.96
N ALA A 180 -1.48 4.80 5.95
CA ALA A 180 -1.95 3.45 5.78
C ALA A 180 -3.42 3.42 5.34
N ARG A 181 -4.29 4.18 6.01
CA ARG A 181 -5.70 4.29 5.61
C ARG A 181 -5.84 4.88 4.22
N LEU A 182 -5.19 6.01 3.97
CA LEU A 182 -5.28 6.71 2.70
C LEU A 182 -4.85 5.83 1.51
N VAL A 183 -3.74 5.10 1.64
CA VAL A 183 -3.27 4.20 0.58
C VAL A 183 -4.19 3.00 0.44
N ASN A 184 -4.60 2.37 1.54
CA ASN A 184 -5.53 1.24 1.52
C ASN A 184 -6.86 1.58 0.82
N ASP A 185 -7.43 2.74 1.13
CA ASP A 185 -8.70 3.17 0.58
C ASP A 185 -8.57 3.54 -0.90
N ALA A 186 -7.40 4.02 -1.31
CA ALA A 186 -7.09 4.27 -2.72
C ALA A 186 -6.90 2.99 -3.54
N LEU A 187 -6.48 1.87 -2.94
CA LEU A 187 -6.24 0.61 -3.67
C LEU A 187 -7.47 0.12 -4.44
N THR A 188 -8.67 0.39 -3.93
CA THR A 188 -9.95 -0.05 -4.54
C THR A 188 -10.60 1.01 -5.44
N LYS A 189 -10.00 2.19 -5.58
CA LYS A 189 -10.52 3.23 -6.48
C LYS A 189 -10.05 2.97 -7.91
N ASN A 190 -10.93 3.23 -8.87
CA ASN A 190 -10.58 3.15 -10.30
C ASN A 190 -9.52 4.19 -10.64
N VAL A 191 -8.50 3.76 -11.39
CA VAL A 191 -7.54 4.69 -11.97
C VAL A 191 -8.19 5.49 -13.09
N VAL A 192 -7.71 6.71 -13.34
CA VAL A 192 -8.18 7.59 -14.40
C VAL A 192 -7.08 7.87 -15.42
N ARG A 193 -7.47 8.30 -16.61
CA ARG A 193 -6.56 8.88 -17.61
C ARG A 193 -7.06 10.25 -18.03
N TRP A 194 -6.13 11.17 -18.27
CA TRP A 194 -6.46 12.45 -18.86
C TRP A 194 -6.60 12.31 -20.38
N VAL A 195 -7.83 12.44 -20.89
CA VAL A 195 -8.19 12.34 -22.31
C VAL A 195 -9.21 13.42 -22.62
N ASP A 196 -9.04 14.13 -23.73
CA ASP A 196 -9.98 15.17 -24.21
C ASP A 196 -10.39 16.15 -23.11
N GLU A 197 -9.39 16.72 -22.42
CA GLU A 197 -9.58 17.69 -21.33
C GLU A 197 -10.40 17.19 -20.12
N SER A 198 -10.47 15.87 -19.93
CA SER A 198 -11.23 15.25 -18.85
C SER A 198 -10.50 14.04 -18.25
N PHE A 199 -10.83 13.71 -17.00
CA PHE A 199 -10.36 12.48 -16.37
C PHE A 199 -11.36 11.35 -16.64
N THR A 200 -10.97 10.40 -17.50
CA THR A 200 -11.78 9.24 -17.85
C THR A 200 -11.42 8.04 -16.96
N PRO A 201 -12.38 7.51 -16.16
CA PRO A 201 -12.17 6.28 -15.39
C PRO A 201 -11.78 5.09 -16.26
N GLN A 202 -10.90 4.25 -15.75
CA GLN A 202 -10.53 2.97 -16.35
C GLN A 202 -11.25 1.83 -15.61
N ALA A 203 -11.49 0.72 -16.30
CA ALA A 203 -12.05 -0.50 -15.71
C ALA A 203 -11.01 -1.31 -14.92
N LYS A 204 -10.17 -0.61 -14.16
CA LYS A 204 -9.16 -1.19 -13.26
C LYS A 204 -9.01 -0.30 -12.04
N THR A 205 -8.98 -0.93 -10.88
CA THR A 205 -8.59 -0.32 -9.62
C THR A 205 -7.08 -0.05 -9.56
N LEU A 206 -6.64 0.74 -8.58
CA LEU A 206 -5.23 1.03 -8.39
C LEU A 206 -4.39 -0.25 -8.19
N ILE A 207 -4.91 -1.20 -7.42
CA ILE A 207 -4.25 -2.48 -7.19
C ILE A 207 -4.14 -3.31 -8.48
N GLU A 208 -5.20 -3.42 -9.27
CA GLU A 208 -5.21 -4.18 -10.53
C GLU A 208 -4.36 -3.54 -11.63
N ALA A 209 -4.23 -2.21 -11.59
CA ALA A 209 -3.44 -1.47 -12.56
C ALA A 209 -1.92 -1.63 -12.35
N ASN A 210 -1.47 -1.79 -11.10
CA ASN A 210 -0.06 -1.68 -10.74
C ASN A 210 0.52 -2.96 -10.12
N LEU A 211 -0.27 -3.75 -9.41
CA LEU A 211 0.18 -4.97 -8.76
C LEU A 211 -0.28 -6.17 -9.58
N ASN A 212 0.57 -6.58 -10.53
CA ASN A 212 0.28 -7.69 -11.43
C ASN A 212 -0.06 -8.97 -10.65
N GLY A 213 -1.14 -9.62 -11.08
CA GLY A 213 -1.65 -10.83 -10.45
C GLY A 213 -2.53 -10.57 -9.24
N PHE A 214 -2.70 -9.33 -8.78
CA PHE A 214 -3.59 -9.03 -7.68
C PHE A 214 -5.01 -8.70 -8.15
N VAL A 215 -6.00 -9.22 -7.43
CA VAL A 215 -7.42 -8.90 -7.56
C VAL A 215 -7.93 -8.47 -6.19
N SER A 216 -8.81 -7.47 -6.15
CA SER A 216 -9.51 -7.07 -4.93
C SER A 216 -10.96 -6.76 -5.24
N GLU A 217 -11.86 -7.63 -4.81
CA GLU A 217 -13.28 -7.54 -5.14
C GLU A 217 -14.16 -7.76 -3.92
N VAL A 218 -15.39 -7.26 -4.01
CA VAL A 218 -16.43 -7.46 -3.00
C VAL A 218 -17.34 -8.58 -3.46
N GLU A 219 -17.45 -9.64 -2.67
CA GLU A 219 -18.26 -10.81 -3.00
C GLU A 219 -18.98 -11.35 -1.76
N ASP A 220 -20.06 -12.10 -1.98
CA ASP A 220 -20.70 -12.89 -0.93
C ASP A 220 -20.07 -14.29 -0.88
N VAL A 221 -19.75 -14.79 0.32
CA VAL A 221 -19.17 -16.13 0.48
C VAL A 221 -20.28 -17.18 0.47
N ALA A 222 -20.32 -17.99 -0.59
CA ALA A 222 -21.28 -19.07 -0.77
C ALA A 222 -20.92 -20.34 0.02
N ALA A 223 -19.63 -20.70 0.05
CA ALA A 223 -19.16 -21.89 0.78
C ALA A 223 -17.69 -21.77 1.21
N VAL A 224 -17.32 -22.56 2.21
CA VAL A 224 -15.94 -22.68 2.73
C VAL A 224 -15.57 -24.16 2.81
N SER A 225 -14.38 -24.52 2.32
CA SER A 225 -13.77 -25.82 2.60
C SER A 225 -12.50 -25.65 3.43
N ALA A 226 -12.58 -25.95 4.74
CA ALA A 226 -11.41 -25.91 5.62
C ALA A 226 -10.35 -26.94 5.23
N ALA A 227 -10.79 -28.14 4.78
CA ALA A 227 -9.90 -29.22 4.39
C ALA A 227 -9.17 -28.92 3.06
N ALA A 228 -9.89 -28.39 2.07
CA ALA A 228 -9.29 -28.04 0.76
C ALA A 228 -8.69 -26.63 0.75
N ARG A 229 -8.92 -25.82 1.79
CA ARG A 229 -8.58 -24.40 1.88
C ARG A 229 -9.09 -23.60 0.68
N THR A 230 -10.39 -23.73 0.40
CA THR A 230 -11.04 -22.99 -0.68
C THR A 230 -12.22 -22.16 -0.19
N LEU A 231 -12.48 -21.07 -0.90
CA LEU A 231 -13.69 -20.27 -0.80
C LEU A 231 -14.47 -20.38 -2.10
N GLU A 232 -15.78 -20.42 -1.98
CA GLU A 232 -16.70 -20.27 -3.10
C GLU A 232 -17.37 -18.90 -2.98
N LEU A 233 -17.18 -18.04 -3.97
CA LEU A 233 -17.64 -16.66 -4.02
C LEU A 233 -18.83 -16.55 -4.98
N ALA A 234 -19.95 -16.04 -4.51
CA ALA A 234 -21.18 -15.93 -5.29
C ALA A 234 -21.07 -14.79 -6.30
N ARG A 235 -21.20 -15.11 -7.60
CA ARG A 235 -21.22 -14.13 -8.69
C ARG A 235 -22.41 -14.31 -9.61
N THR A 236 -22.73 -13.27 -10.37
CA THR A 236 -23.83 -13.29 -11.35
C THR A 236 -23.65 -14.36 -12.43
N GLU A 237 -22.40 -14.64 -12.83
CA GLU A 237 -22.07 -15.64 -13.87
C GLU A 237 -21.90 -17.06 -13.34
N GLY A 238 -22.14 -17.28 -12.04
CA GLY A 238 -21.88 -18.53 -11.34
C GLY A 238 -20.75 -18.40 -10.33
N ASN A 239 -20.73 -19.30 -9.35
CA ASN A 239 -19.80 -19.20 -8.24
C ASN A 239 -18.34 -19.36 -8.69
N LEU A 240 -17.44 -18.55 -8.13
CA LEU A 240 -16.00 -18.68 -8.31
C LEU A 240 -15.40 -19.44 -7.13
N THR A 241 -14.70 -20.55 -7.40
CA THR A 241 -13.85 -21.19 -6.39
C THR A 241 -12.43 -20.62 -6.42
N VAL A 242 -11.93 -20.17 -5.26
CA VAL A 242 -10.57 -19.66 -5.08
C VAL A 242 -9.82 -20.44 -4.01
N GLU A 243 -8.51 -20.63 -4.22
CA GLU A 243 -7.61 -21.18 -3.20
C GLU A 243 -7.28 -20.13 -2.15
N VAL A 244 -7.06 -20.57 -0.91
CA VAL A 244 -6.82 -19.68 0.22
C VAL A 244 -5.47 -19.99 0.85
N ALA A 245 -4.59 -18.98 0.88
CA ALA A 245 -3.25 -19.11 1.45
C ALA A 245 -3.29 -19.59 2.90
N GLU A 246 -2.28 -20.37 3.31
CA GLU A 246 -2.21 -20.96 4.65
C GLU A 246 -2.30 -19.91 5.77
N ASP A 247 -1.65 -18.79 5.50
CA ASP A 247 -1.50 -17.63 6.34
C ASP A 247 -2.51 -16.52 6.04
N VAL A 248 -3.59 -16.80 5.27
CA VAL A 248 -4.64 -15.83 4.95
C VAL A 248 -5.10 -15.08 6.20
N LYS A 249 -5.22 -13.76 6.10
CA LYS A 249 -5.75 -12.94 7.20
C LYS A 249 -7.25 -12.76 7.01
N ILE A 250 -8.00 -13.03 8.06
CA ILE A 250 -9.46 -12.96 8.06
C ILE A 250 -9.85 -12.14 9.26
N ASN A 251 -10.46 -10.99 9.01
CA ASN A 251 -10.88 -10.07 10.06
C ASN A 251 -12.37 -10.30 10.36
N GLY A 252 -12.70 -10.45 11.64
CA GLY A 252 -14.09 -10.46 12.13
C GLY A 252 -14.72 -11.83 12.37
N VAL A 253 -14.30 -12.89 11.69
CA VAL A 253 -14.80 -14.28 11.88
C VAL A 253 -13.72 -15.32 11.58
N ALA A 254 -13.87 -16.55 12.09
CA ALA A 254 -12.98 -17.64 11.72
C ALA A 254 -13.21 -18.05 10.25
N PHE A 255 -12.18 -18.62 9.60
CA PHE A 255 -12.29 -19.06 8.20
C PHE A 255 -13.52 -19.94 7.95
N ALA A 256 -13.75 -20.91 8.84
CA ALA A 256 -14.87 -21.85 8.75
C ALA A 256 -16.25 -21.16 8.85
N ASP A 257 -16.31 -19.96 9.42
CA ASP A 257 -17.54 -19.21 9.69
C ASP A 257 -17.82 -18.12 8.66
N LEU A 258 -17.02 -18.04 7.58
CA LEU A 258 -17.18 -17.01 6.54
C LEU A 258 -18.44 -17.18 5.69
N VAL A 259 -19.06 -18.36 5.67
CA VAL A 259 -20.27 -18.62 4.88
C VAL A 259 -21.34 -17.54 5.16
N ASN A 260 -21.99 -17.06 4.11
CA ASN A 260 -23.00 -16.00 4.12
C ASN A 260 -22.50 -14.59 4.49
N HIS A 261 -21.19 -14.38 4.67
CA HIS A 261 -20.67 -13.03 4.89
C HIS A 261 -20.37 -12.34 3.55
N LYS A 262 -20.63 -11.03 3.48
CA LYS A 262 -20.08 -10.18 2.43
C LYS A 262 -18.65 -9.81 2.79
N VAL A 263 -17.70 -10.05 1.87
CA VAL A 263 -16.27 -9.82 2.11
C VAL A 263 -15.66 -8.99 1.00
N VAL A 264 -14.62 -8.24 1.34
CA VAL A 264 -13.59 -7.85 0.37
C VAL A 264 -12.49 -8.89 0.45
N TYR A 265 -12.18 -9.57 -0.64
CA TYR A 265 -11.03 -10.47 -0.69
C TYR A 265 -9.93 -9.87 -1.56
N THR A 266 -8.67 -10.05 -1.17
CA THR A 266 -7.51 -9.78 -2.01
C THR A 266 -6.86 -11.11 -2.39
N ALA A 267 -6.74 -11.39 -3.68
CA ALA A 267 -6.06 -12.56 -4.21
C ALA A 267 -4.81 -12.17 -5.00
N ARG A 268 -3.79 -13.02 -4.97
CA ARG A 268 -2.59 -12.93 -5.81
C ARG A 268 -2.49 -14.20 -6.65
N ASN A 269 -2.51 -14.07 -7.97
CA ASN A 269 -2.46 -15.18 -8.94
C ASN A 269 -3.49 -16.28 -8.63
N GLY A 270 -4.74 -15.88 -8.33
CA GLY A 270 -5.84 -16.78 -8.02
C GLY A 270 -5.87 -17.33 -6.59
N LYS A 271 -4.87 -16.99 -5.76
CA LYS A 271 -4.79 -17.42 -4.36
C LYS A 271 -5.10 -16.26 -3.41
N VAL A 272 -6.15 -16.40 -2.59
CA VAL A 272 -6.58 -15.41 -1.60
C VAL A 272 -5.53 -15.28 -0.50
N ILE A 273 -5.12 -14.04 -0.22
CA ILE A 273 -4.10 -13.71 0.79
C ILE A 273 -4.65 -12.80 1.91
N ASP A 274 -5.78 -12.15 1.69
CA ASP A 274 -6.44 -11.28 2.69
C ASP A 274 -7.96 -11.28 2.48
N ILE A 275 -8.72 -11.26 3.57
CA ILE A 275 -10.18 -11.23 3.60
C ILE A 275 -10.64 -10.26 4.69
N ASN A 276 -11.40 -9.25 4.29
CA ASN A 276 -12.04 -8.30 5.19
C ASN A 276 -13.57 -8.46 5.14
N VAL A 277 -14.18 -8.79 6.28
CA VAL A 277 -15.64 -8.98 6.39
C VAL A 277 -16.35 -7.62 6.49
N LEU A 278 -17.33 -7.40 5.62
CA LEU A 278 -18.07 -6.14 5.52
C LEU A 278 -19.41 -6.12 6.26
N SER A 279 -20.01 -7.28 6.54
CA SER A 279 -21.33 -7.37 7.17
C SER A 279 -21.47 -8.59 8.05
N LYS A 280 -22.50 -8.63 8.91
CA LYS A 280 -22.97 -9.88 9.54
C LYS A 280 -23.49 -10.83 8.46
N ALA A 281 -23.46 -12.14 8.74
CA ALA A 281 -23.99 -13.18 7.85
C ALA A 281 -25.38 -12.81 7.32
N VAL A 282 -25.54 -12.82 5.99
CA VAL A 282 -26.83 -12.69 5.33
C VAL A 282 -27.60 -13.98 5.61
N THR A 283 -28.50 -13.95 6.57
CA THR A 283 -29.49 -15.03 6.72
C THR A 283 -30.41 -14.96 5.51
N GLY A 284 -30.26 -15.92 4.59
CA GLY A 284 -31.23 -16.19 3.52
C GLY A 284 -32.58 -16.64 4.06
#